data_AF-A0A2H9Q403-F1
#
_entry.id   AF-A0A2H9Q403-F1
#
_cell.length_a   1.000
_cell.length_b   1.000
_cell.length_c   1.000
_cell.angle_alpha   90.00
_cell.angle_beta   90.00
_cell.angle_gamma   90.00
#
_symmetry.space_group_name_H-M   'P 1'
#
loop_
_entity.id
_entity.type
_entity.pdbx_description
1 polymer ?
#
loop_
_entity_poly.entity_id
_entity_poly.type
_entity_poly.pdbx_seq_one_letter_code
_entity_poly.pdbx_strand_id
1 'polypeptide(L)'
;MKEDRIKDKITEIEQFLEELESIFPFDFEEYKSDFKIRAICERNFEKIIESVVDLAFILIKERKLKIPEDDESSFNILRNENIISEVLAKKLKEAKGMRNVIAHKYGKIDDEKVFQAVSEELISDAHEFLNSIKSI
;
A
#
# COMPACT_ATOMS: atom_id res chain seq x y z
N MET A 1 21.38 0.79 -12.82
CA MET A 1 20.31 1.75 -13.19
C MET A 1 18.89 1.20 -13.09
N LYS A 2 18.58 -0.04 -13.51
CA LYS A 2 17.22 -0.61 -13.47
C LYS A 2 16.91 -1.39 -12.19
N GLU A 3 17.80 -2.28 -11.77
CA GLU A 3 17.72 -2.93 -10.44
C GLU A 3 17.76 -1.92 -9.29
N ASP A 4 18.49 -0.82 -9.47
CA ASP A 4 18.56 0.26 -8.49
C ASP A 4 17.18 0.85 -8.20
N ARG A 5 16.33 1.06 -9.21
CA ARG A 5 14.99 1.63 -9.02
C ARG A 5 14.03 0.72 -8.24
N ILE A 6 14.15 -0.59 -8.40
CA ILE A 6 13.36 -1.56 -7.62
C ILE A 6 13.80 -1.51 -6.15
N LYS A 7 15.12 -1.54 -5.91
CA LYS A 7 15.68 -1.48 -4.55
C LYS A 7 15.36 -0.15 -3.86
N ASP A 8 15.46 0.96 -4.57
CA ASP A 8 15.12 2.30 -4.06
C ASP A 8 13.65 2.35 -3.65
N LYS A 9 12.75 1.81 -4.47
CA LYS A 9 11.31 1.80 -4.20
C LYS A 9 10.95 0.85 -3.05
N ILE A 10 11.60 -0.31 -2.95
CA ILE A 10 11.45 -1.22 -1.78
C ILE A 10 11.88 -0.48 -0.51
N THR A 11 13.04 0.18 -0.53
CA THR A 11 13.57 0.93 0.62
C THR A 11 12.62 2.05 1.04
N GLU A 12 12.03 2.77 0.07
CA GLU A 12 11.05 3.81 0.33
C GLU A 12 9.79 3.25 1.02
N ILE A 13 9.26 2.10 0.57
CA ILE A 13 8.10 1.44 1.21
C ILE A 13 8.46 1.03 2.64
N GLU A 14 9.63 0.43 2.84
CA GLU A 14 10.11 0.02 4.18
C GLU A 14 10.22 1.20 5.14
N GLN A 15 10.72 2.36 4.67
CA GLN A 15 10.79 3.59 5.47
C GLN A 15 9.39 4.09 5.88
N PHE A 16 8.42 4.10 4.96
CA PHE A 16 7.06 4.52 5.30
C PHE A 16 6.35 3.55 6.24
N LEU A 17 6.64 2.24 6.14
CA LEU A 17 6.14 1.24 7.08
C LEU A 17 6.73 1.48 8.48
N GLU A 18 8.05 1.68 8.58
CA GLU A 18 8.71 1.99 9.86
C GLU A 18 8.17 3.29 10.48
N GLU A 19 8.00 4.34 9.67
CA GLU A 19 7.38 5.59 10.12
C GLU A 19 5.96 5.35 10.65
N LEU A 20 5.13 4.60 9.93
CA LEU A 20 3.75 4.30 10.34
C LEU A 20 3.69 3.47 11.62
N GLU A 21 4.53 2.45 11.74
CA GLU A 21 4.63 1.60 12.93
C GLU A 21 5.10 2.40 14.16
N SER A 22 6.01 3.36 13.99
CA SER A 22 6.59 4.14 15.09
C SER A 22 5.60 5.12 15.76
N ILE A 23 4.55 5.53 15.04
CA ILE A 23 3.54 6.49 15.49
C ILE A 23 2.19 5.84 15.76
N PHE A 24 2.14 4.52 15.61
CA PHE A 24 0.89 3.81 15.50
C PHE A 24 0.10 3.87 16.82
N PRO A 25 -1.17 4.33 16.79
CA PRO A 25 -1.96 4.42 18.01
C PRO A 25 -2.30 3.03 18.56
N PHE A 26 -2.36 2.91 19.88
CA PHE A 26 -2.64 1.65 20.56
C PHE A 26 -4.06 1.16 20.29
N ASP A 27 -5.01 2.09 20.15
CA ASP A 27 -6.41 1.80 19.88
C ASP A 27 -7.09 2.90 19.04
N PHE A 28 -8.35 2.64 18.68
CA PHE A 28 -9.16 3.57 17.91
C PHE A 28 -9.45 4.89 18.67
N GLU A 29 -9.52 4.89 20.00
CA GLU A 29 -9.82 6.10 20.76
C GLU A 29 -8.62 7.05 20.76
N GLU A 30 -7.39 6.55 20.82
CA GLU A 30 -6.18 7.33 20.62
C GLU A 30 -6.12 7.92 19.20
N TYR A 31 -6.36 7.09 18.17
CA TYR A 31 -6.43 7.53 16.78
C TYR A 31 -7.47 8.64 16.55
N LYS A 32 -8.64 8.51 17.18
CA LYS A 32 -9.75 9.46 17.06
C LYS A 32 -9.49 10.76 17.81
N SER A 33 -8.90 10.69 18.99
CA SER A 33 -8.72 11.83 19.90
C SER A 33 -7.58 12.77 19.49
N ASP A 34 -6.58 12.31 18.74
CA ASP A 34 -5.50 13.15 18.21
C ASP A 34 -5.56 13.30 16.69
N PHE A 35 -5.95 14.49 16.22
CA PHE A 35 -6.03 14.80 14.79
C PHE A 35 -4.67 14.70 14.07
N LYS A 36 -3.55 14.91 14.80
CA LYS A 36 -2.22 14.82 14.21
C LYS A 36 -1.85 13.37 13.95
N ILE A 37 -2.08 12.48 14.92
CA ILE A 37 -1.86 11.04 14.76
C ILE A 37 -2.65 10.55 13.56
N ARG A 38 -3.95 10.86 13.51
CA ARG A 38 -4.81 10.51 12.37
C ARG A 38 -4.26 11.01 11.04
N ALA A 39 -3.92 12.30 10.95
CA ALA A 39 -3.41 12.88 9.71
C ALA A 39 -2.08 12.26 9.25
N ILE A 40 -1.19 11.88 10.18
CA ILE A 40 0.08 11.25 9.84
C ILE A 40 -0.17 9.79 9.39
N CYS A 41 -1.02 9.05 10.09
CA CYS A 41 -1.43 7.70 9.71
C CYS A 41 -2.06 7.66 8.31
N GLU A 42 -3.04 8.52 8.04
CA GLU A 42 -3.67 8.66 6.72
C GLU A 42 -2.64 9.00 5.64
N ARG A 43 -1.72 9.92 5.93
CA ARG A 43 -0.68 10.31 4.97
C ARG A 43 0.31 9.19 4.67
N ASN A 44 0.71 8.42 5.68
CA ASN A 44 1.58 7.27 5.47
C ASN A 44 0.87 6.15 4.73
N PHE A 45 -0.41 5.91 5.00
CA PHE A 45 -1.25 4.99 4.22
C PHE A 45 -1.25 5.34 2.73
N GLU A 46 -1.49 6.61 2.40
CA GLU A 46 -1.45 7.10 1.02
C GLU A 46 -0.10 6.83 0.35
N LYS A 47 0.99 7.20 1.03
CA LYS A 47 2.35 7.03 0.51
C LYS A 47 2.71 5.57 0.27
N ILE A 48 2.41 4.68 1.22
CA ILE A 48 2.70 3.25 1.12
C ILE A 48 1.98 2.66 -0.10
N ILE A 49 0.69 2.93 -0.25
CA ILE A 49 -0.09 2.43 -1.39
C ILE A 49 0.41 2.98 -2.72
N GLU A 50 0.74 4.27 -2.79
CA GLU A 50 1.33 4.87 -3.99
C GLU A 50 2.66 4.20 -4.36
N SER A 51 3.55 4.00 -3.38
CA SER A 51 4.83 3.35 -3.62
C SER A 51 4.69 1.86 -3.99
N VAL A 52 3.69 1.15 -3.43
CA VAL A 52 3.36 -0.23 -3.82
C VAL A 52 2.88 -0.30 -5.27
N VAL A 53 2.00 0.62 -5.68
CA VAL A 53 1.55 0.71 -7.09
C VAL A 53 2.74 1.04 -8.00
N ASP A 54 3.54 2.05 -7.67
CA ASP A 54 4.75 2.39 -8.43
C ASP A 54 5.68 1.18 -8.62
N LEU A 55 5.91 0.42 -7.55
CA LEU A 55 6.73 -0.78 -7.59
C LEU A 55 6.13 -1.84 -8.51
N ALA A 56 4.81 -2.04 -8.47
CA ALA A 56 4.11 -2.94 -9.39
C ALA A 56 4.33 -2.53 -10.86
N PHE A 57 4.20 -1.24 -11.17
CA PHE A 57 4.45 -0.71 -12.52
C PHE A 57 5.91 -0.89 -12.95
N ILE A 58 6.87 -0.64 -12.06
CA ILE A 58 8.30 -0.86 -12.34
C ILE A 58 8.55 -2.33 -12.67
N LEU A 59 8.00 -3.26 -11.88
CA LEU A 59 8.16 -4.70 -12.09
C LEU A 59 7.56 -5.16 -13.42
N ILE A 60 6.34 -4.72 -13.73
CA ILE A 60 5.68 -5.01 -15.01
C ILE A 60 6.55 -4.55 -16.19
N LYS A 61 7.07 -3.33 -16.10
CA LYS A 61 7.91 -2.75 -17.15
C LYS A 61 9.23 -3.51 -17.30
N GLU A 62 9.90 -3.85 -16.21
CA GLU A 62 11.17 -4.59 -16.24
C GLU A 62 10.99 -6.01 -16.77
N ARG A 63 9.87 -6.67 -16.47
CA ARG A 63 9.51 -7.99 -16.99
C ARG A 63 8.88 -7.96 -18.38
N LYS A 64 8.72 -6.78 -19.00
CA LYS A 64 8.10 -6.59 -20.33
C LYS A 64 6.71 -7.21 -20.43
N LEU A 65 5.93 -7.12 -19.35
CA LEU A 65 4.55 -7.61 -19.30
C LEU A 65 3.59 -6.66 -20.02
N LYS A 66 2.32 -7.07 -20.16
CA LYS A 66 1.25 -6.20 -20.67
C LYS A 66 1.21 -4.92 -19.83
N ILE A 67 1.14 -3.76 -20.50
CA ILE A 67 1.01 -2.47 -19.81
C ILE A 67 -0.34 -2.41 -19.09
N PRO A 68 -0.39 -2.09 -17.78
CA PRO A 68 -1.63 -1.88 -17.04
C PRO A 68 -2.40 -0.68 -17.59
N GLU A 69 -3.73 -0.79 -17.58
CA GLU A 69 -4.66 0.28 -18.00
C GLU A 69 -4.95 1.25 -16.85
N ASP A 70 -4.85 0.75 -15.61
CA ASP A 70 -5.01 1.48 -14.34
C ASP A 70 -4.24 0.80 -13.20
N ASP A 71 -4.25 1.40 -12.01
CA ASP A 71 -3.54 0.88 -10.83
C ASP A 71 -3.98 -0.54 -10.44
N GLU A 72 -5.29 -0.84 -10.51
CA GLU A 72 -5.82 -2.14 -10.08
C GLU A 72 -5.44 -3.25 -11.06
N SER A 73 -5.35 -2.92 -12.34
CA SER A 73 -4.88 -3.81 -13.39
C SER A 73 -3.41 -4.20 -13.20
N SER A 74 -2.59 -3.35 -12.55
CA SER A 74 -1.20 -3.70 -12.22
C SER A 74 -1.13 -4.92 -11.29
N PHE A 75 -1.98 -4.98 -10.26
CA PHE A 75 -2.06 -6.13 -9.36
C PHE A 75 -2.60 -7.39 -10.05
N ASN A 76 -3.56 -7.24 -10.97
CA ASN A 76 -4.04 -8.36 -11.79
C ASN A 76 -2.93 -8.98 -12.64
N ILE A 77 -2.07 -8.14 -13.24
CA ILE A 77 -0.96 -8.59 -14.06
C ILE A 77 0.06 -9.35 -13.20
N LEU A 78 0.46 -8.79 -12.05
CA LEU A 78 1.39 -9.49 -11.15
C LEU A 78 0.84 -10.84 -10.67
N ARG A 79 -0.46 -10.90 -10.35
CA ARG A 79 -1.12 -12.15 -10.01
C ARG A 79 -1.08 -13.16 -11.15
N ASN A 80 -1.41 -12.75 -12.38
CA ASN A 80 -1.40 -13.66 -13.54
C ASN A 80 -0.03 -14.28 -13.81
N GLU A 81 1.04 -13.54 -13.48
CA GLU A 81 2.42 -14.04 -13.55
C GLU A 81 2.86 -14.81 -12.29
N ASN A 82 1.94 -15.10 -11.37
CA ASN A 82 2.19 -15.75 -10.07
C ASN A 82 3.23 -15.03 -9.20
N ILE A 83 3.38 -13.71 -9.38
CA ILE A 83 4.27 -12.88 -8.57
C ILE A 83 3.63 -12.59 -7.21
N ILE A 84 2.32 -12.44 -7.17
CA ILE A 84 1.54 -12.29 -5.93
C ILE A 84 0.35 -13.25 -5.92
N SER A 85 -0.15 -13.58 -4.73
CA SER A 85 -1.33 -14.42 -4.58
C SER A 85 -2.61 -13.69 -5.03
N GLU A 86 -3.67 -14.44 -5.38
CA GLU A 86 -5.00 -13.85 -5.64
C GLU A 86 -5.52 -13.08 -4.42
N VAL A 87 -5.27 -13.60 -3.22
CA VAL A 87 -5.68 -12.98 -1.95
C VAL A 87 -5.00 -11.63 -1.80
N LEU A 88 -3.67 -11.58 -1.95
CA LEU A 88 -2.92 -10.33 -1.84
C LEU A 88 -3.32 -9.33 -2.93
N ALA A 89 -3.49 -9.79 -4.17
CA ALA A 89 -3.94 -8.93 -5.26
C ALA A 89 -5.32 -8.30 -5.01
N LYS A 90 -6.23 -9.03 -4.33
CA LYS A 90 -7.53 -8.49 -3.91
C LYS A 90 -7.36 -7.43 -2.82
N LYS A 91 -6.61 -7.73 -1.77
CA LYS A 91 -6.40 -6.81 -0.64
C LYS A 91 -5.72 -5.50 -1.06
N LEU A 92 -4.69 -5.56 -1.91
CA LEU A 92 -4.02 -4.36 -2.42
C LEU A 92 -4.95 -3.45 -3.24
N LYS A 93 -5.93 -4.03 -3.96
CA LYS A 93 -6.97 -3.23 -4.63
C LYS A 93 -7.93 -2.59 -3.64
N GLU A 94 -8.34 -3.31 -2.60
CA GLU A 94 -9.19 -2.78 -1.53
C GLU A 94 -8.48 -1.61 -0.81
N ALA A 95 -7.19 -1.75 -0.50
CA ALA A 95 -6.38 -0.71 0.12
C ALA A 95 -6.19 0.51 -0.82
N LYS A 96 -6.00 0.29 -2.13
CA LYS A 96 -6.05 1.38 -3.12
C LYS A 96 -7.41 2.08 -3.16
N GLY A 97 -8.50 1.32 -3.03
CA GLY A 97 -9.85 1.87 -2.89
C GLY A 97 -9.97 2.77 -1.67
N MET A 98 -9.47 2.31 -0.51
CA MET A 98 -9.44 3.09 0.72
C MET A 98 -8.61 4.37 0.59
N ARG A 99 -7.46 4.31 -0.08
CA ARG A 99 -6.62 5.50 -0.37
C ARG A 99 -7.43 6.58 -1.09
N ASN A 100 -8.27 6.19 -2.05
CA ASN A 100 -9.12 7.14 -2.77
C ASN A 100 -10.22 7.74 -1.89
N VAL A 101 -10.76 6.97 -0.93
CA VAL A 101 -11.74 7.47 0.04
C VAL A 101 -11.10 8.51 0.95
N ILE A 102 -9.90 8.22 1.48
CA ILE A 102 -9.11 9.13 2.34
C ILE A 102 -8.80 10.43 1.57
N ALA A 103 -8.19 10.32 0.39
CA ALA A 103 -7.70 11.47 -0.37
C ALA A 103 -8.82 12.41 -0.86
N HIS A 104 -9.94 11.86 -1.32
CA HIS A 104 -11.03 12.67 -1.88
C HIS A 104 -12.11 13.06 -0.86
N LYS A 105 -12.02 12.56 0.38
CA LYS A 105 -13.05 12.74 1.42
C LYS A 105 -14.47 12.49 0.88
N TYR A 106 -14.65 11.43 0.08
CA TYR A 106 -15.96 11.10 -0.45
C TYR A 106 -16.91 10.76 0.72
N GLY A 107 -17.82 11.69 1.04
CA GLY A 107 -18.81 11.53 2.10
C GLY A 107 -18.28 11.79 3.52
N LYS A 108 -18.99 11.24 4.52
CA LYS A 108 -18.52 11.21 5.91
C LYS A 108 -17.52 10.05 6.00
N ILE A 109 -16.22 10.36 6.10
CA ILE A 109 -15.19 9.34 6.35
C ILE A 109 -15.57 8.62 7.65
N ASP A 110 -15.53 7.30 7.59
CA ASP A 110 -15.71 6.43 8.74
C ASP A 110 -14.33 6.17 9.34
N ASP A 111 -13.96 6.97 10.34
CA ASP A 111 -12.63 6.93 10.98
C ASP A 111 -12.29 5.53 11.49
N GLU A 112 -13.29 4.71 11.87
CA GLU A 112 -13.09 3.35 12.35
C GLU A 112 -12.64 2.42 11.21
N LYS A 113 -13.21 2.58 10.01
CA LYS A 113 -12.77 1.85 8.82
C LYS A 113 -11.40 2.28 8.34
N VAL A 114 -11.09 3.58 8.43
CA VAL A 114 -9.75 4.06 8.10
C VAL A 114 -8.74 3.51 9.09
N PHE A 115 -9.05 3.57 10.39
CA PHE A 115 -8.20 2.97 11.41
C PHE A 115 -7.94 1.51 11.11
N GLN A 116 -8.96 0.68 10.88
CA GLN A 116 -8.79 -0.75 10.57
C GLN A 116 -7.92 -1.00 9.33
N ALA A 117 -8.17 -0.27 8.24
CA ALA A 117 -7.40 -0.43 7.00
C ALA A 117 -5.92 -0.05 7.18
N VAL A 118 -5.66 1.01 7.96
CA VAL A 118 -4.30 1.41 8.34
C VAL A 118 -3.68 0.38 9.29
N SER A 119 -4.48 -0.15 10.22
CA SER A 119 -3.97 -0.79 11.42
C SER A 119 -3.72 -2.28 11.30
N GLU A 120 -4.62 -2.99 10.63
CA GLU A 120 -4.60 -4.45 10.61
C GLU A 120 -4.23 -5.02 9.25
N GLU A 121 -4.50 -4.26 8.18
CA GLU A 121 -4.44 -4.78 6.82
C GLU A 121 -3.19 -4.31 6.09
N LEU A 122 -3.01 -2.98 5.93
CA LEU A 122 -1.99 -2.43 5.05
C LEU A 122 -0.57 -2.87 5.38
N ILE A 123 -0.19 -2.85 6.67
CA ILE A 123 1.19 -3.17 7.09
C ILE A 123 1.52 -4.61 6.69
N SER A 124 0.65 -5.57 7.04
CA SER A 124 0.85 -6.98 6.70
C SER A 124 0.88 -7.20 5.19
N ASP A 125 -0.05 -6.58 4.45
CA ASP A 125 -0.16 -6.77 3.01
C ASP A 125 1.02 -6.15 2.24
N ALA A 126 1.51 -4.98 2.68
CA ALA A 126 2.71 -4.37 2.13
C ALA A 126 3.96 -5.24 2.38
N HIS A 127 4.11 -5.81 3.57
CA HIS A 127 5.19 -6.76 3.85
C HIS A 127 5.08 -8.03 3.01
N GLU A 128 3.89 -8.60 2.85
CA GLU A 128 3.65 -9.77 1.98
C GLU A 128 4.03 -9.44 0.52
N PHE A 129 3.68 -8.26 0.05
CA PHE A 129 4.04 -7.77 -1.28
C PHE A 129 5.56 -7.67 -1.46
N LEU A 130 6.27 -7.02 -0.53
CA LEU A 130 7.73 -6.89 -0.57
C LEU A 130 8.43 -8.26 -0.55
N ASN A 131 7.96 -9.19 0.28
CA ASN A 131 8.50 -10.54 0.36
C ASN A 131 8.30 -11.32 -0.93
N SER A 132 7.13 -11.16 -1.55
CA SER A 132 6.80 -11.79 -2.83
C SER A 132 7.76 -11.32 -3.93
N ILE A 133 8.15 -10.05 -3.92
CA ILE A 133 9.07 -9.47 -4.91
C ILE A 133 10.52 -9.88 -4.67
N LYS A 134 10.97 -9.88 -3.42
CA LYS A 134 12.34 -10.27 -3.04
C LYS A 134 12.66 -11.75 -3.37
N SER A 135 11.63 -12.55 -3.58
CA SER A 135 11.74 -13.99 -3.85
C SER A 135 11.91 -14.35 -5.33
N ILE A 136 12.00 -13.36 -6.24
CA ILE A 136 12.03 -13.54 -7.69
C ILE A 136 13.32 -12.99 -8.29
#